data_AF-A0A960EHI3-F1
#
_entry.id   AF-A0A960EHI3-F1
#
_cell.length_a   1.000
_cell.length_b   1.000
_cell.length_c   1.000
_cell.angle_alpha   90.00
_cell.angle_beta   90.00
_cell.angle_gamma   90.00
#
_symmetry.space_group_name_H-M   'P 1'
#
loop_
_entity.id
_entity.type
_entity.pdbx_description
1 polymer ?
#
loop_
_entity_poly.entity_id
_entity_poly.type
_entity_poly.pdbx_seq_one_letter_code
_entity_poly.pdbx_strand_id
1 'polypeptide(L)'
;HGEPLSPALYDGAEDDADIFAAPKSAPKKRRKKAGADTSSQAALPIDGETVGEWVLPPLGHLKQAGQQAIDMAEIERRGQTLQESLAQHNVETELIGMTVGPTVTRYELELGPGVKVARITSLQKDIAYAMAATDVRILAPIPGRSAIGVEVPNHQRQLVALGDLLVSPEAGEASHPLEVAVGKDIAGKAVFLDISTTPHLLIAGATGAGKSSGINCIITSLLMRTTPDQVRLILIDPKQVEMGQYQRLPHLLTEPVTNPKKAANALGWAVKEMEKRYDILSAVGYRDITGYNEAVVKGEIDPPPGIDPDDTPYEHMPYIVVVVDELN
;
A
#
# COMPACT_ATOMS: atom_id res chain seq x y z
N HIS A 1 50.05 15.74 -34.26
CA HIS A 1 49.43 17.08 -34.09
C HIS A 1 48.06 16.87 -33.49
N GLY A 2 47.95 17.07 -32.18
CA GLY A 2 46.70 16.97 -31.45
C GLY A 2 46.13 18.36 -31.20
N GLU A 3 44.84 18.53 -31.48
CA GLU A 3 44.03 19.62 -30.96
C GLU A 3 43.07 19.04 -29.91
N PRO A 4 42.82 19.73 -28.78
CA PRO A 4 41.84 19.27 -27.80
C PRO A 4 40.44 19.75 -28.19
N LEU A 5 39.49 18.80 -28.25
CA LEU A 5 38.06 19.09 -28.24
C LEU A 5 37.63 19.41 -26.81
N SER A 6 37.23 20.66 -26.56
CA SER A 6 36.50 21.06 -25.35
C SER A 6 35.03 20.62 -25.44
N PRO A 7 34.41 20.07 -24.38
CA PRO A 7 32.98 19.78 -24.38
C PRO A 7 32.17 21.07 -24.31
N ALA A 8 31.31 21.31 -25.31
CA ALA A 8 30.31 22.37 -25.26
C ALA A 8 29.21 21.97 -24.26
N LEU A 9 29.01 22.81 -23.24
CA LEU A 9 27.88 22.74 -22.31
C LEU A 9 26.59 23.04 -23.07
N TYR A 10 25.60 22.15 -22.93
CA TYR A 10 24.24 22.38 -23.39
C TYR A 10 23.60 23.45 -22.50
N ASP A 11 23.35 24.63 -23.07
CA ASP A 11 22.59 25.72 -22.48
C ASP A 11 21.10 25.45 -22.72
N GLY A 12 20.44 24.95 -21.68
CA GLY A 12 19.01 24.60 -21.67
C GLY A 12 18.16 25.64 -20.95
N ALA A 13 18.46 26.92 -21.12
CA ALA A 13 17.56 27.99 -20.71
C ALA A 13 16.60 28.31 -21.87
N GLU A 14 15.36 27.82 -21.77
CA GLU A 14 14.10 28.55 -21.99
C GLU A 14 12.92 27.55 -22.12
N ASP A 15 11.80 27.90 -21.47
CA ASP A 15 10.48 27.24 -21.44
C ASP A 15 10.20 26.12 -20.43
N ASP A 16 10.48 26.34 -19.13
CA ASP A 16 10.10 25.42 -18.04
C ASP A 16 9.42 26.09 -16.83
N ALA A 17 8.59 27.11 -17.06
CA ALA A 17 7.89 27.81 -15.99
C ALA A 17 6.43 28.14 -16.34
N ASP A 18 5.56 27.14 -16.48
CA ASP A 18 4.09 27.38 -16.38
C ASP A 18 3.22 26.11 -16.27
N ILE A 19 3.62 25.13 -15.44
CA ILE A 19 2.80 23.90 -15.24
C ILE A 19 2.29 23.73 -13.79
N PHE A 20 2.73 24.56 -12.83
CA PHE A 20 2.33 24.44 -11.41
C PHE A 20 1.79 25.73 -10.76
N ALA A 21 1.20 26.65 -11.54
CA ALA A 21 0.58 27.85 -10.96
C ALA A 21 -0.72 27.50 -10.21
N ALA A 22 -0.75 27.76 -8.89
CA ALA A 22 -1.95 27.62 -8.06
C ALA A 22 -3.05 28.64 -8.45
N PRO A 23 -4.35 28.29 -8.35
CA PRO A 23 -5.43 29.20 -8.69
C PRO A 23 -5.51 30.37 -7.69
N LYS A 24 -5.57 31.60 -8.22
CA LYS A 24 -5.69 32.85 -7.44
C LYS A 24 -7.02 32.89 -6.67
N SER A 25 -6.95 33.10 -5.35
CA SER A 25 -8.10 33.25 -4.46
C SER A 25 -8.65 34.68 -4.43
N ALA A 26 -9.97 34.82 -4.21
CA ALA A 26 -10.68 36.08 -3.99
C ALA A 26 -10.94 36.34 -2.48
N PRO A 27 -11.16 37.58 -2.02
CA PRO A 27 -10.93 37.97 -0.63
C PRO A 27 -12.10 37.67 0.35
N LYS A 28 -11.75 37.34 1.61
CA LYS A 28 -12.64 37.02 2.76
C LYS A 28 -13.33 38.24 3.40
N LYS A 29 -14.52 38.02 3.99
CA LYS A 29 -15.15 38.90 5.02
C LYS A 29 -15.04 38.26 6.42
N ARG A 30 -14.77 39.11 7.44
CA ARG A 30 -14.60 38.78 8.89
C ARG A 30 -15.91 38.67 9.67
N ARG A 31 -15.88 37.87 10.76
CA ARG A 31 -16.48 38.04 12.13
C ARG A 31 -16.18 36.75 12.94
N LYS A 32 -16.16 36.63 14.28
CA LYS A 32 -15.79 37.40 15.50
C LYS A 32 -15.82 36.34 16.66
N LYS A 33 -15.03 36.54 17.74
CA LYS A 33 -14.70 35.63 18.87
C LYS A 33 -15.83 35.18 19.83
N ALA A 34 -15.65 34.02 20.48
CA ALA A 34 -15.85 33.67 21.92
C ALA A 34 -15.29 32.23 22.12
N GLY A 35 -14.76 31.72 23.24
CA GLY A 35 -14.57 32.07 24.65
C GLY A 35 -14.10 30.77 25.34
N ALA A 36 -13.20 30.85 26.32
CA ALA A 36 -12.42 29.73 26.90
C ALA A 36 -13.20 28.78 27.83
N ASP A 37 -12.71 27.53 27.99
CA ASP A 37 -12.59 26.88 29.31
C ASP A 37 -11.64 25.66 29.31
N THR A 38 -11.05 25.43 30.49
CA THR A 38 -9.86 24.62 30.79
C THR A 38 -10.12 23.18 31.27
N SER A 39 -9.18 22.26 30.97
CA SER A 39 -8.49 21.32 31.89
C SER A 39 -8.51 19.80 31.57
N SER A 40 -7.32 19.21 31.81
CA SER A 40 -6.95 17.81 32.12
C SER A 40 -6.42 16.89 30.99
N GLN A 41 -5.30 16.24 31.32
CA GLN A 41 -4.37 15.45 30.50
C GLN A 41 -4.95 14.09 30.04
N ALA A 42 -4.78 13.74 28.76
CA ALA A 42 -4.63 12.36 28.28
C ALA A 42 -4.28 12.36 26.77
N ALA A 43 -3.26 11.56 26.39
CA ALA A 43 -2.88 11.08 25.05
C ALA A 43 -2.89 12.06 23.85
N LEU A 44 -1.76 12.15 23.13
CA LEU A 44 -1.66 12.88 21.87
C LEU A 44 -2.70 12.34 20.87
N PRO A 45 -3.67 13.14 20.41
CA PRO A 45 -4.61 12.72 19.39
C PRO A 45 -3.91 12.71 18.02
N ILE A 46 -3.93 11.56 17.36
CA ILE A 46 -3.66 11.45 15.91
C ILE A 46 -4.93 11.91 15.20
N ASP A 47 -5.24 13.21 15.28
CA ASP A 47 -6.30 13.82 14.48
C ASP A 47 -5.70 14.96 13.67
N GLY A 48 -5.57 14.71 12.37
CA GLY A 48 -5.08 15.68 11.41
C GLY A 48 -6.08 16.83 11.24
N GLU A 49 -5.84 17.95 11.92
CA GLU A 49 -6.55 19.21 11.70
C GLU A 49 -5.57 20.36 11.98
N THR A 50 -5.12 21.19 11.04
CA THR A 50 -5.57 21.45 9.66
C THR A 50 -4.49 22.24 8.89
N VAL A 51 -4.36 22.04 7.57
CA VAL A 51 -4.30 23.15 6.60
C VAL A 51 -5.26 22.88 5.41
N GLY A 52 -6.53 22.60 5.75
CA GLY A 52 -7.69 22.56 4.86
C GLY A 52 -8.94 21.97 5.54
N GLU A 53 -10.16 22.36 5.15
CA GLU A 53 -11.44 21.72 5.57
C GLU A 53 -11.66 20.36 4.86
N TRP A 54 -10.63 19.51 4.80
CA TRP A 54 -10.76 18.23 4.12
C TRP A 54 -11.31 17.17 5.07
N VAL A 55 -12.56 16.76 4.84
CA VAL A 55 -13.20 15.67 5.58
C VAL A 55 -12.94 14.35 4.84
N LEU A 56 -12.42 13.35 5.54
CA LEU A 56 -12.20 12.02 4.96
C LEU A 56 -13.53 11.41 4.48
N PRO A 57 -13.52 10.67 3.35
CA PRO A 57 -14.74 10.03 2.86
C PRO A 57 -15.29 9.02 3.88
N PRO A 58 -16.62 8.95 4.06
CA PRO A 58 -17.22 7.97 4.96
C PRO A 58 -17.01 6.54 4.42
N LEU A 59 -16.70 5.60 5.33
CA LEU A 59 -16.49 4.18 4.99
C LEU A 59 -17.69 3.54 4.28
N GLY A 60 -18.90 4.07 4.46
CA GLY A 60 -20.11 3.61 3.78
C GLY A 60 -20.11 3.77 2.25
N HIS A 61 -19.16 4.51 1.67
CA HIS A 61 -18.95 4.52 0.22
C HIS A 61 -18.36 3.21 -0.31
N LEU A 62 -17.71 2.43 0.55
CA LEU A 62 -17.12 1.14 0.18
C LEU A 62 -18.12 0.02 0.42
N LYS A 63 -18.21 -0.88 -0.56
CA LYS A 63 -18.95 -2.13 -0.38
C LYS A 63 -18.21 -3.03 0.59
N GLN A 64 -18.97 -3.64 1.49
CA GLN A 64 -18.54 -4.71 2.37
C GLN A 64 -19.11 -6.02 1.83
N ALA A 65 -18.28 -7.05 1.70
CA ALA A 65 -18.76 -8.38 1.30
C ALA A 65 -19.41 -9.13 2.47
N GLY A 66 -19.12 -8.72 3.70
CA GLY A 66 -19.64 -9.34 4.92
C GLY A 66 -19.06 -10.73 5.19
N GLN A 67 -19.55 -11.38 6.25
CA GLN A 67 -19.17 -12.76 6.56
C GLN A 67 -19.94 -13.73 5.66
N GLN A 68 -19.21 -14.61 4.98
CA GLN A 68 -19.81 -15.68 4.17
C GLN A 68 -19.80 -16.98 4.96
N ALA A 69 -20.90 -17.74 4.87
CA ALA A 69 -20.99 -19.04 5.54
C ALA A 69 -20.00 -20.03 4.91
N ILE A 70 -19.25 -20.73 5.76
CA ILE A 70 -18.28 -21.76 5.36
C ILE A 70 -18.87 -23.13 5.69
N ASP A 71 -18.97 -24.02 4.71
CA ASP A 71 -19.33 -25.41 4.95
C ASP A 71 -18.10 -26.18 5.49
N MET A 72 -17.96 -26.19 6.82
CA MET A 72 -16.86 -26.90 7.48
C MET A 72 -16.88 -28.41 7.20
N ALA A 73 -18.05 -29.02 7.04
CA ALA A 73 -18.14 -30.44 6.74
C ALA A 73 -17.59 -30.76 5.33
N GLU A 74 -17.80 -29.86 4.37
CA GLU A 74 -17.17 -29.98 3.06
C GLU A 74 -15.64 -29.85 3.13
N ILE A 75 -15.13 -28.88 3.89
CA ILE A 75 -13.70 -28.68 4.08
C ILE A 75 -13.04 -29.92 4.72
N GLU A 76 -13.64 -30.49 5.76
CA GLU A 76 -13.13 -31.72 6.39
C GLU A 76 -13.09 -32.91 5.43
N ARG A 77 -14.16 -33.12 4.64
CA ARG A 77 -14.20 -34.16 3.62
C ARG A 77 -13.08 -33.99 2.60
N ARG A 78 -12.79 -32.76 2.18
CA ARG A 78 -11.69 -32.46 1.26
C ARG A 78 -10.32 -32.77 1.88
N GLY A 79 -10.13 -32.51 3.17
CA GLY A 79 -8.93 -32.92 3.90
C GLY A 79 -8.73 -34.45 3.89
N GLN A 80 -9.80 -35.20 4.07
CA GLN A 80 -9.78 -36.68 3.97
C GLN A 80 -9.43 -37.14 2.55
N THR A 81 -10.05 -36.55 1.52
CA THR A 81 -9.73 -36.85 0.11
C THR A 81 -8.25 -36.61 -0.21
N LEU A 82 -7.67 -35.53 0.32
CA LEU A 82 -6.24 -35.24 0.15
C LEU A 82 -5.36 -36.34 0.77
N GLN A 83 -5.68 -36.76 2.00
CA GLN A 83 -4.95 -37.80 2.71
C GLN A 83 -5.07 -39.15 1.98
N GLU A 84 -6.26 -39.52 1.52
CA GLU A 84 -6.50 -40.74 0.74
C GLU A 84 -5.76 -40.73 -0.60
N SER A 85 -5.73 -39.59 -1.30
CA SER A 85 -4.98 -39.44 -2.55
C SER A 85 -3.48 -39.66 -2.33
N LEU A 86 -2.89 -39.08 -1.28
CA LEU A 86 -1.49 -39.30 -0.93
C LEU A 86 -1.22 -40.78 -0.61
N ALA A 87 -2.12 -41.43 0.13
CA ALA A 87 -2.00 -42.85 0.45
C ALA A 87 -2.00 -43.74 -0.82
N GLN A 88 -2.83 -43.44 -1.83
CA GLN A 88 -2.84 -44.14 -3.12
C GLN A 88 -1.50 -44.05 -3.87
N HIS A 89 -0.71 -43.01 -3.61
CA HIS A 89 0.63 -42.83 -4.17
C HIS A 89 1.76 -43.36 -3.26
N ASN A 90 1.42 -44.16 -2.23
CA ASN A 90 2.31 -44.68 -1.20
C ASN A 90 3.01 -43.57 -0.39
N VAL A 91 2.28 -42.49 -0.09
CA VAL A 91 2.73 -41.41 0.79
C VAL A 91 1.83 -41.39 2.01
N GLU A 92 2.30 -41.99 3.09
CA GLU A 92 1.58 -41.99 4.37
C GLU A 92 1.66 -40.60 5.01
N THR A 93 0.50 -40.04 5.33
CA THR A 93 0.36 -38.75 6.01
C THR A 93 -0.79 -38.77 6.99
N GLU A 94 -0.75 -37.91 8.00
CA GLU A 94 -1.83 -37.70 8.96
C GLU A 94 -2.29 -36.23 8.93
N LEU A 95 -3.60 -36.00 8.81
CA LEU A 95 -4.18 -34.66 8.87
C LEU A 95 -4.24 -34.19 10.32
N ILE A 96 -3.36 -33.25 10.68
CA ILE A 96 -3.25 -32.71 12.04
C ILE A 96 -4.02 -31.41 12.22
N GLY A 97 -4.35 -30.72 11.14
CA GLY A 97 -5.06 -29.45 11.21
C GLY A 97 -5.37 -28.84 9.85
N MET A 98 -6.11 -27.74 9.87
CA MET A 98 -6.45 -26.97 8.68
C MET A 98 -6.67 -25.51 9.05
N THR A 99 -6.26 -24.61 8.15
CA THR A 99 -6.55 -23.17 8.22
C THR A 99 -7.38 -22.80 7.01
N VAL A 100 -8.63 -22.38 7.25
CA VAL A 100 -9.57 -22.00 6.19
C VAL A 100 -9.43 -20.52 5.90
N GLY A 101 -8.95 -20.20 4.70
CA GLY A 101 -8.83 -18.83 4.22
C GLY A 101 -9.96 -18.43 3.26
N PRO A 102 -9.98 -17.17 2.80
CA PRO A 102 -11.00 -16.67 1.88
C PRO A 102 -10.97 -17.37 0.51
N THR A 103 -9.79 -17.65 -0.02
CA THR A 103 -9.60 -18.19 -1.38
C THR A 103 -9.03 -19.60 -1.41
N VAL A 104 -8.27 -19.98 -0.40
CA VAL A 104 -7.60 -21.27 -0.26
C VAL A 104 -7.78 -21.79 1.16
N THR A 105 -7.74 -23.11 1.31
CA THR A 105 -7.63 -23.79 2.60
C THR A 105 -6.27 -24.47 2.66
N ARG A 106 -5.52 -24.23 3.75
CA ARG A 106 -4.26 -24.92 4.01
C ARG A 106 -4.53 -26.13 4.90
N TYR A 107 -4.28 -27.33 4.39
CA TYR A 107 -4.27 -28.56 5.18
C TYR A 107 -2.88 -28.82 5.70
N GLU A 108 -2.75 -29.05 7.01
CA GLU A 108 -1.50 -29.41 7.66
C GLU A 108 -1.42 -30.92 7.81
N LEU A 109 -0.40 -31.51 7.21
CA LEU A 109 -0.18 -32.96 7.18
C LEU A 109 1.14 -33.29 7.84
N GLU A 110 1.12 -34.19 8.82
CA GLU A 110 2.32 -34.81 9.36
C GLU A 110 2.75 -35.97 8.45
N LEU A 111 4.06 -36.10 8.20
CA LEU A 111 4.59 -37.11 7.32
C LEU A 111 4.87 -38.41 8.08
N GLY A 112 4.48 -39.54 7.49
CA GLY A 112 4.84 -40.85 8.00
C GLY A 112 6.36 -41.09 8.02
N PRO A 113 6.86 -42.02 8.86
CA PRO A 113 8.28 -42.34 8.95
C PRO A 113 8.88 -42.71 7.60
N GLY A 114 9.99 -42.06 7.22
CA GLY A 114 10.71 -42.37 5.98
C GLY A 114 10.14 -41.73 4.71
N VAL A 115 9.02 -41.01 4.79
CA VAL A 115 8.47 -40.25 3.67
C VAL A 115 9.33 -39.01 3.41
N LYS A 116 9.84 -38.88 2.18
CA LYS A 116 10.66 -37.72 1.77
C LYS A 116 9.78 -36.59 1.27
N VAL A 117 10.03 -35.37 1.74
CA VAL A 117 9.36 -34.12 1.27
C VAL A 117 9.36 -33.98 -0.27
N ALA A 118 10.48 -34.33 -0.92
CA ALA A 118 10.61 -34.28 -2.37
C ALA A 118 9.57 -35.16 -3.10
N ARG A 119 9.13 -36.27 -2.47
CA ARG A 119 8.11 -37.15 -3.05
C ARG A 119 6.76 -36.44 -3.13
N ILE A 120 6.34 -35.76 -2.06
CA ILE A 120 5.07 -35.00 -2.08
C ILE A 120 5.14 -33.86 -3.08
N THR A 121 6.25 -33.13 -3.10
CA THR A 121 6.44 -32.01 -4.05
C THR A 121 6.34 -32.49 -5.50
N SER A 122 6.82 -33.71 -5.80
CA SER A 122 6.69 -34.30 -7.14
C SER A 122 5.24 -34.67 -7.54
N LEU A 123 4.35 -34.86 -6.56
CA LEU A 123 2.94 -35.24 -6.77
C LEU A 123 2.01 -34.03 -6.87
N GLN A 124 2.53 -32.79 -6.92
CA GLN A 124 1.71 -31.57 -6.93
C GLN A 124 0.57 -31.61 -7.97
N LYS A 125 0.86 -32.08 -9.20
CA LYS A 125 -0.15 -32.18 -10.26
C LYS A 125 -1.19 -33.27 -10.01
N ASP A 126 -0.77 -34.40 -9.47
CA ASP A 126 -1.66 -35.51 -9.13
C ASP A 126 -2.60 -35.13 -7.97
N ILE A 127 -2.06 -34.43 -6.97
CA ILE A 127 -2.84 -33.85 -5.87
C ILE A 127 -3.84 -32.83 -6.40
N ALA A 128 -3.42 -31.91 -7.27
CA ALA A 128 -4.33 -30.93 -7.88
C ALA A 128 -5.47 -31.62 -8.62
N TYR A 129 -5.17 -32.68 -9.37
CA TYR A 129 -6.18 -33.49 -10.05
C TYR A 129 -7.16 -34.15 -9.08
N ALA A 130 -6.66 -34.84 -8.04
CA ALA A 130 -7.49 -35.50 -7.04
C ALA A 130 -8.39 -34.51 -6.26
N MET A 131 -7.88 -33.29 -6.02
CA MET A 131 -8.59 -32.23 -5.32
C MET A 131 -9.53 -31.41 -6.21
N ALA A 132 -9.67 -31.79 -7.49
CA ALA A 132 -10.42 -31.07 -8.52
C ALA A 132 -10.03 -29.57 -8.60
N ALA A 133 -8.74 -29.28 -8.40
CA ALA A 133 -8.18 -27.94 -8.39
C ALA A 133 -7.34 -27.68 -9.64
N THR A 134 -7.28 -26.43 -10.10
CA THR A 134 -6.40 -26.04 -11.21
C THR A 134 -4.93 -26.21 -10.85
N ASP A 135 -4.56 -25.87 -9.61
CA ASP A 135 -3.24 -26.04 -9.04
C ASP A 135 -3.35 -26.09 -7.50
N VAL A 136 -2.32 -26.63 -6.85
CA VAL A 136 -2.17 -26.65 -5.38
C VAL A 136 -0.77 -26.18 -5.01
N ARG A 137 -0.64 -25.51 -3.86
CA ARG A 137 0.65 -25.03 -3.38
C ARG A 137 1.11 -25.83 -2.17
N ILE A 138 2.31 -26.40 -2.25
CA ILE A 138 2.91 -27.21 -1.19
C ILE A 138 3.95 -26.37 -0.46
N LEU A 139 3.75 -26.18 0.84
CA LEU A 139 4.69 -25.56 1.76
C LEU A 139 5.36 -26.67 2.59
N ALA A 140 6.63 -26.97 2.30
CA ALA A 140 7.34 -28.04 2.97
C ALA A 140 8.82 -27.72 3.24
N PRO A 141 9.32 -27.91 4.49
CA PRO A 141 8.56 -28.13 5.72
C PRO A 141 7.92 -26.83 6.26
N ILE A 142 6.90 -26.94 7.11
CA ILE A 142 6.41 -25.80 7.90
C ILE A 142 7.49 -25.43 8.92
N PRO A 143 7.98 -24.17 8.97
CA PRO A 143 8.99 -23.76 9.93
C PRO A 143 8.60 -24.11 11.37
N GLY A 144 9.48 -24.83 12.08
CA GLY A 144 9.25 -25.24 13.48
C GLY A 144 8.31 -26.42 13.69
N ARG A 145 7.84 -27.11 12.62
CA ARG A 145 6.99 -28.31 12.72
C ARG A 145 7.47 -29.43 11.79
N SER A 146 7.26 -30.69 12.17
CA SER A 146 7.47 -31.87 11.31
C SER A 146 6.28 -32.11 10.37
N ALA A 147 5.75 -31.05 9.78
CA ALA A 147 4.54 -31.08 8.97
C ALA A 147 4.74 -30.34 7.64
N ILE A 148 3.89 -30.67 6.68
CA ILE A 148 3.76 -29.95 5.41
C ILE A 148 2.41 -29.25 5.35
N GLY A 149 2.35 -28.11 4.67
CA GLY A 149 1.11 -27.42 4.35
C GLY A 149 0.75 -27.64 2.89
N VAL A 150 -0.48 -28.07 2.61
CA VAL A 150 -1.02 -28.12 1.24
C VAL A 150 -2.15 -27.11 1.13
N GLU A 151 -1.92 -26.03 0.38
CA GLU A 151 -2.91 -25.00 0.07
C GLU A 151 -3.72 -25.44 -1.15
N VAL A 152 -5.00 -25.69 -0.92
CA VAL A 152 -5.96 -26.10 -1.96
C VAL A 152 -6.98 -24.99 -2.16
N PRO A 153 -7.26 -24.58 -3.42
CA PRO A 153 -8.31 -23.61 -3.70
C PRO A 153 -9.68 -24.03 -3.17
N ASN A 154 -10.40 -23.09 -2.58
CA ASN A 154 -11.79 -23.29 -2.15
C ASN A 154 -12.70 -23.37 -3.39
N HIS A 155 -13.74 -24.21 -3.34
CA HIS A 155 -14.77 -24.24 -4.39
C HIS A 155 -15.53 -22.92 -4.46
N GLN A 156 -15.88 -22.37 -3.29
CA GLN A 156 -16.47 -21.05 -3.16
C GLN A 156 -15.41 -20.08 -2.62
N ARG A 157 -14.85 -19.26 -3.52
CA ARG A 157 -13.91 -18.21 -3.12
C ARG A 157 -14.68 -17.01 -2.59
N GLN A 158 -14.29 -16.53 -1.43
CA GLN A 158 -14.87 -15.34 -0.83
C GLN A 158 -14.27 -14.09 -1.47
N LEU A 159 -15.12 -13.11 -1.80
CA LEU A 159 -14.66 -11.80 -2.24
C LEU A 159 -14.07 -11.05 -1.05
N VAL A 160 -12.82 -10.60 -1.17
CA VAL A 160 -12.18 -9.72 -0.20
C VAL A 160 -12.41 -8.28 -0.65
N ALA A 161 -13.34 -7.57 -0.02
CA ALA A 161 -13.61 -6.17 -0.35
C ALA A 161 -12.78 -5.23 0.52
N LEU A 162 -12.31 -4.12 -0.05
CA LEU A 162 -11.57 -3.09 0.69
C LEU A 162 -12.36 -2.55 1.89
N GLY A 163 -13.69 -2.42 1.76
CA GLY A 163 -14.54 -2.00 2.86
C GLY A 163 -14.49 -2.92 4.08
N ASP A 164 -14.27 -4.23 3.89
CA ASP A 164 -14.09 -5.19 4.99
C ASP A 164 -12.71 -5.03 5.65
N LEU A 165 -11.70 -4.63 4.87
CA LEU A 165 -10.35 -4.39 5.39
C LEU A 165 -10.29 -3.13 6.24
N LEU A 166 -10.91 -2.04 5.78
CA LEU A 166 -10.85 -0.75 6.48
C LEU A 166 -11.71 -0.66 7.75
N VAL A 167 -12.61 -1.62 7.99
CA VAL A 167 -13.35 -1.74 9.27
C VAL A 167 -12.76 -2.81 10.20
N SER A 168 -11.68 -3.46 9.78
CA SER A 168 -11.02 -4.50 10.57
C SER A 168 -10.32 -3.90 11.81
N PRO A 169 -10.09 -4.68 12.88
CA PRO A 169 -9.26 -4.25 14.00
C PRO A 169 -7.87 -3.77 13.56
N GLU A 170 -7.28 -4.43 12.56
CA GLU A 170 -5.97 -4.08 12.00
C GLU A 170 -5.96 -2.69 11.37
N ALA A 171 -7.10 -2.23 10.82
CA ALA A 171 -7.21 -0.87 10.30
C ALA A 171 -7.08 0.21 11.39
N GLY A 172 -7.52 -0.10 12.62
CA GLY A 172 -7.36 0.79 13.77
C GLY A 172 -5.96 0.78 14.37
N GLU A 173 -5.22 -0.31 14.18
CA GLU A 173 -3.79 -0.40 14.54
C GLU A 173 -2.89 0.31 13.53
N ALA A 174 -3.35 0.42 12.28
CA ALA A 174 -2.63 1.09 11.22
C ALA A 174 -2.61 2.62 11.45
N SER A 175 -1.49 3.15 11.96
CA SER A 175 -1.37 4.57 12.33
C SER A 175 -0.59 5.40 11.32
N HIS A 176 0.28 4.78 10.51
CA HIS A 176 1.11 5.53 9.58
C HIS A 176 0.31 5.95 8.33
N PRO A 177 0.45 7.20 7.81
CA PRO A 177 -0.30 7.66 6.64
C PRO A 177 -0.05 6.84 5.37
N LEU A 178 1.13 6.24 5.23
CA LEU A 178 1.49 5.39 4.08
C LEU A 178 1.16 3.91 4.28
N GLU A 179 0.42 3.59 5.33
CA GLU A 179 -0.07 2.24 5.54
C GLU A 179 -1.31 2.00 4.69
N VAL A 180 -1.33 0.90 3.94
CA VAL A 180 -2.38 0.60 2.96
C VAL A 180 -2.89 -0.82 3.10
N ALA A 181 -4.20 -0.98 2.93
CA ALA A 181 -4.84 -2.28 2.91
C ALA A 181 -4.49 -3.02 1.62
N VAL A 182 -3.94 -4.23 1.73
CA VAL A 182 -3.49 -5.04 0.58
C VAL A 182 -4.40 -6.24 0.36
N GLY A 183 -4.96 -6.82 1.42
CA GLY A 183 -5.84 -7.98 1.31
C GLY A 183 -6.07 -8.69 2.63
N LYS A 184 -6.36 -9.98 2.54
CA LYS A 184 -6.41 -10.90 3.69
C LYS A 184 -5.36 -11.98 3.53
N ASP A 185 -4.78 -12.41 4.64
CA ASP A 185 -3.93 -13.60 4.65
C ASP A 185 -4.76 -14.89 4.55
N ILE A 186 -4.08 -16.03 4.57
CA ILE A 186 -4.71 -17.35 4.50
C ILE A 186 -5.53 -17.71 5.76
N ALA A 187 -5.37 -16.98 6.86
CA ALA A 187 -6.20 -17.11 8.06
C ALA A 187 -7.40 -16.14 8.04
N GLY A 188 -7.52 -15.32 6.99
CA GLY A 188 -8.58 -14.32 6.84
C GLY A 188 -8.32 -13.01 7.59
N LYS A 189 -7.13 -12.84 8.20
CA LYS A 189 -6.75 -11.61 8.88
C LYS A 189 -6.48 -10.52 7.85
N ALA A 190 -6.95 -9.29 8.09
CA ALA A 190 -6.64 -8.17 7.23
C ALA A 190 -5.13 -7.89 7.26
N VAL A 191 -4.56 -7.62 6.08
CA VAL A 191 -3.14 -7.32 5.92
C VAL A 191 -3.00 -5.90 5.43
N PHE A 192 -2.30 -5.11 6.23
CA PHE A 192 -1.86 -3.77 5.92
C PHE A 192 -0.35 -3.78 5.66
N LEU A 193 0.08 -2.91 4.74
CA LEU A 193 1.48 -2.71 4.38
C LEU A 193 1.82 -1.24 4.59
N ASP A 194 2.82 -0.96 5.42
CA ASP A 194 3.40 0.38 5.48
C ASP A 194 4.46 0.56 4.39
N ILE A 195 4.10 1.33 3.36
CA ILE A 195 4.98 1.63 2.23
C ILE A 195 6.24 2.38 2.69
N SER A 196 6.21 3.07 3.82
CA SER A 196 7.40 3.77 4.35
C SER A 196 8.55 2.81 4.73
N THR A 197 8.20 1.62 5.22
CA THR A 197 9.18 0.60 5.64
C THR A 197 9.75 -0.20 4.46
N THR A 198 9.04 -0.22 3.35
CA THR A 198 9.46 -0.78 2.06
C THR A 198 9.35 0.31 1.00
N PRO A 199 10.28 1.28 0.99
CA PRO A 199 10.07 2.62 0.39
C PRO A 199 9.72 2.61 -1.09
N HIS A 200 10.01 1.51 -1.79
CA HIS A 200 9.59 1.28 -3.17
C HIS A 200 8.98 -0.11 -3.32
N LEU A 201 7.85 -0.19 -4.03
CA LEU A 201 7.10 -1.42 -4.28
C LEU A 201 7.01 -1.70 -5.77
N LEU A 202 7.35 -2.92 -6.18
CA LEU A 202 7.13 -3.42 -7.54
C LEU A 202 5.93 -4.36 -7.54
N ILE A 203 4.94 -4.07 -8.39
CA ILE A 203 3.75 -4.92 -8.58
C ILE A 203 3.80 -5.51 -9.99
N ALA A 204 3.84 -6.84 -10.08
CA ALA A 204 3.86 -7.57 -11.35
C ALA A 204 2.76 -8.63 -11.39
N GLY A 205 2.16 -8.82 -12.56
CA GLY A 205 1.14 -9.85 -12.79
C GLY A 205 0.70 -9.86 -14.24
N ALA A 206 0.36 -11.05 -14.75
CA ALA A 206 -0.20 -11.18 -16.09
C ALA A 206 -1.57 -10.51 -16.19
N THR A 207 -2.04 -10.24 -17.41
CA THR A 207 -3.40 -9.71 -17.65
C THR A 207 -4.44 -10.61 -16.96
N GLY A 208 -5.34 -10.00 -16.18
CA GLY A 208 -6.35 -10.72 -15.41
C GLY A 208 -5.88 -11.28 -14.07
N ALA A 209 -4.60 -11.15 -13.69
CA ALA A 209 -4.11 -11.56 -12.38
C ALA A 209 -4.52 -10.62 -11.23
N GLY A 210 -5.12 -9.46 -11.56
CA GLY A 210 -5.59 -8.49 -10.57
C GLY A 210 -4.64 -7.32 -10.27
N LYS A 211 -3.59 -7.10 -11.09
CA LYS A 211 -2.65 -5.96 -10.95
C LYS A 211 -3.39 -4.63 -10.77
N SER A 212 -4.24 -4.28 -11.72
CA SER A 212 -5.01 -3.03 -11.71
C SER A 212 -5.92 -2.91 -10.48
N SER A 213 -6.60 -4.00 -10.10
CA SER A 213 -7.44 -4.02 -8.90
C SER A 213 -6.62 -3.80 -7.63
N GLY A 214 -5.40 -4.37 -7.55
CA GLY A 214 -4.47 -4.15 -6.44
C GLY A 214 -3.99 -2.70 -6.35
N ILE A 215 -3.62 -2.09 -7.48
CA ILE A 215 -3.24 -0.67 -7.54
C ILE A 215 -4.40 0.23 -7.06
N ASN A 216 -5.60 -0.01 -7.57
CA ASN A 216 -6.80 0.74 -7.15
C ASN A 216 -7.11 0.52 -5.66
N CYS A 217 -6.87 -0.69 -5.12
CA CYS A 217 -7.02 -0.99 -3.70
C CYS A 217 -6.07 -0.14 -2.85
N ILE A 218 -4.78 -0.08 -3.23
CA ILE A 218 -3.76 0.72 -2.54
C ILE A 218 -4.10 2.21 -2.59
N ILE A 219 -4.39 2.75 -3.77
CA ILE A 219 -4.72 4.18 -3.95
C ILE A 219 -5.98 4.52 -3.15
N THR A 220 -7.04 3.73 -3.28
CA THR A 220 -8.29 3.98 -2.55
C THR A 220 -8.07 3.87 -1.05
N SER A 221 -7.25 2.92 -0.58
CA SER A 221 -6.89 2.82 0.84
C SER A 221 -6.20 4.08 1.35
N LEU A 222 -5.29 4.69 0.57
CA LEU A 222 -4.68 5.98 0.92
C LEU A 222 -5.73 7.08 1.01
N LEU A 223 -6.58 7.21 -0.01
CA LEU A 223 -7.57 8.30 -0.10
C LEU A 223 -8.65 8.24 0.99
N MET A 224 -8.98 7.03 1.46
CA MET A 224 -9.92 6.82 2.56
C MET A 224 -9.33 7.16 3.94
N ARG A 225 -8.00 7.23 4.06
CA ARG A 225 -7.30 7.35 5.33
C ARG A 225 -6.44 8.61 5.46
N THR A 226 -6.20 9.34 4.38
CA THR A 226 -5.25 10.45 4.36
C THR A 226 -5.83 11.71 3.72
N THR A 227 -5.42 12.86 4.24
CA THR A 227 -5.73 14.17 3.66
C THR A 227 -4.66 14.58 2.63
N PRO A 228 -4.95 15.54 1.73
CA PRO A 228 -3.95 16.09 0.79
C PRO A 228 -2.72 16.73 1.46
N ASP A 229 -2.84 17.13 2.73
CA ASP A 229 -1.73 17.70 3.50
C ASP A 229 -0.80 16.60 4.06
N GLN A 230 -1.32 15.39 4.21
CA GLN A 230 -0.55 14.22 4.64
C GLN A 230 0.09 13.48 3.45
N VAL A 231 -0.67 13.28 2.37
CA VAL A 231 -0.23 12.52 1.20
C VAL A 231 -0.59 13.23 -0.10
N ARG A 232 0.40 13.31 -0.97
CA ARG A 232 0.31 13.80 -2.35
C ARG A 232 0.65 12.70 -3.34
N LEU A 233 -0.03 12.70 -4.49
CA LEU A 233 0.04 11.65 -5.48
C LEU A 233 0.55 12.18 -6.82
N ILE A 234 1.41 11.40 -7.47
CA ILE A 234 1.72 11.51 -8.89
C ILE A 234 1.31 10.19 -9.54
N LEU A 235 0.38 10.26 -10.49
CA LEU A 235 -0.15 9.11 -11.19
C LEU A 235 0.36 9.10 -12.63
N ILE A 236 0.99 8.00 -13.05
CA ILE A 236 1.51 7.81 -14.41
C ILE A 236 0.78 6.62 -15.03
N ASP A 237 -0.10 6.92 -15.98
CA ASP A 237 -0.94 5.96 -16.71
C ASP A 237 -0.79 6.19 -18.22
N PRO A 238 0.21 5.56 -18.86
CA PRO A 238 0.45 5.74 -20.28
C PRO A 238 -0.68 5.18 -21.16
N LYS A 239 -1.54 4.30 -20.62
CA LYS A 239 -2.62 3.63 -21.35
C LYS A 239 -3.98 4.32 -21.18
N GLN A 240 -4.12 5.22 -20.21
CA GLN A 240 -5.37 5.92 -19.87
C GLN A 240 -6.53 4.99 -19.51
N VAL A 241 -6.22 3.81 -18.98
CA VAL A 241 -7.25 2.79 -18.69
C VAL A 241 -7.65 2.81 -17.22
N GLU A 242 -6.69 3.05 -16.32
CA GLU A 242 -6.86 2.73 -14.90
C GLU A 242 -7.02 3.99 -14.04
N MET A 243 -6.31 5.07 -14.38
CA MET A 243 -6.14 6.21 -13.47
C MET A 243 -6.95 7.45 -13.84
N GLY A 244 -7.65 7.45 -14.98
CA GLY A 244 -8.49 8.58 -15.41
C GLY A 244 -9.58 8.95 -14.39
N GLN A 245 -10.08 7.97 -13.63
CA GLN A 245 -11.06 8.19 -12.56
C GLN A 245 -10.56 9.07 -11.41
N TYR A 246 -9.25 9.24 -11.28
CA TYR A 246 -8.61 9.99 -10.19
C TYR A 246 -8.32 11.46 -10.54
N GLN A 247 -8.58 11.90 -11.78
CA GLN A 247 -8.15 13.22 -12.30
C GLN A 247 -8.56 14.44 -11.44
N ARG A 248 -9.63 14.33 -10.65
CA ARG A 248 -10.19 15.44 -9.86
C ARG A 248 -9.84 15.41 -8.37
N LEU A 249 -8.94 14.52 -7.97
CA LEU A 249 -8.56 14.40 -6.56
C LEU A 249 -7.63 15.54 -6.12
N PRO A 250 -7.85 16.16 -4.96
CA PRO A 250 -6.98 17.21 -4.44
C PRO A 250 -5.61 16.70 -3.99
N HIS A 251 -5.47 15.40 -3.78
CA HIS A 251 -4.18 14.76 -3.48
C HIS A 251 -3.21 14.82 -4.67
N LEU A 252 -3.69 15.01 -5.90
CA LEU A 252 -2.84 15.04 -7.09
C LEU A 252 -1.96 16.30 -7.12
N LEU A 253 -0.68 16.12 -7.41
CA LEU A 253 0.24 17.22 -7.72
C LEU A 253 0.16 17.67 -9.18
N THR A 254 -0.29 16.77 -10.05
CA THR A 254 -0.51 16.98 -11.48
C THR A 254 -1.65 16.07 -11.93
N GLU A 255 -2.34 16.43 -13.00
CA GLU A 255 -3.25 15.50 -13.68
C GLU A 255 -2.53 14.19 -14.03
N PRO A 256 -3.24 13.04 -14.08
CA PRO A 256 -2.65 11.76 -14.43
C PRO A 256 -1.85 11.86 -15.73
N VAL A 257 -0.57 11.48 -15.62
CA VAL A 257 0.41 11.68 -16.68
C VAL A 257 0.32 10.54 -17.67
N THR A 258 0.00 10.87 -18.92
CA THR A 258 -0.20 9.89 -19.99
C THR A 258 0.93 9.88 -21.01
N ASN A 259 1.69 10.98 -21.10
CA ASN A 259 2.78 11.13 -22.05
C ASN A 259 4.12 10.71 -21.42
N PRO A 260 4.91 9.83 -22.05
CA PRO A 260 6.20 9.37 -21.51
C PRO A 260 7.21 10.49 -21.23
N LYS A 261 7.25 11.56 -22.03
CA LYS A 261 8.13 12.72 -21.77
C LYS A 261 7.69 13.48 -20.53
N LYS A 262 6.37 13.68 -20.36
CA LYS A 262 5.82 14.28 -19.14
C LYS A 262 6.07 13.40 -17.92
N ALA A 263 6.05 12.08 -18.08
CA ALA A 263 6.37 11.13 -17.01
C ALA A 263 7.84 11.27 -16.57
N ALA A 264 8.78 11.35 -17.52
CA ALA A 264 10.19 11.61 -17.23
C ALA A 264 10.37 12.96 -16.49
N ASN A 265 9.66 14.01 -16.91
CA ASN A 265 9.70 15.31 -16.22
C ASN A 265 9.13 15.23 -14.80
N ALA A 266 8.04 14.49 -14.57
CA ALA A 266 7.45 14.31 -13.24
C ALA A 266 8.41 13.55 -12.30
N LEU A 267 9.11 12.54 -12.80
CA LEU A 267 10.16 11.85 -12.05
C LEU A 267 11.36 12.76 -11.77
N GLY A 268 11.78 13.55 -12.75
CA GLY A 268 12.83 14.57 -12.57
C GLY A 268 12.45 15.62 -11.52
N TRP A 269 11.19 16.04 -11.48
CA TRP A 269 10.66 16.90 -10.42
C TRP A 269 10.71 16.22 -9.05
N ALA A 270 10.32 14.94 -8.96
CA ALA A 270 10.39 14.19 -7.70
C ALA A 270 11.82 14.07 -7.16
N VAL A 271 12.83 13.95 -8.04
CA VAL A 271 14.25 13.98 -7.65
C VAL A 271 14.65 15.35 -7.11
N LYS A 272 14.28 16.45 -7.78
CA LYS A 272 14.56 17.82 -7.31
C LYS A 272 13.88 18.12 -5.98
N GLU A 273 12.63 17.67 -5.80
CA GLU A 273 11.91 17.80 -4.54
C GLU A 273 12.59 16.99 -3.43
N MET A 274 13.06 15.77 -3.72
CA MET A 274 13.85 14.98 -2.76
C MET A 274 15.12 15.72 -2.31
N GLU A 275 15.89 16.29 -3.23
CA GLU A 275 17.11 17.07 -2.92
C GLU A 275 16.78 18.27 -2.04
N LYS A 276 15.76 19.05 -2.41
CA LYS A 276 15.27 20.19 -1.61
C LYS A 276 14.90 19.77 -0.18
N ARG A 277 14.22 18.63 -0.02
CA ARG A 277 13.84 18.12 1.31
C ARG A 277 15.06 17.73 2.12
N TYR A 278 16.07 17.11 1.51
CA TYR A 278 17.33 16.82 2.21
C TYR A 278 18.03 18.09 2.70
N ASP A 279 18.05 19.16 1.90
CA ASP A 279 18.63 20.44 2.31
C ASP A 279 17.89 21.04 3.52
N ILE A 280 16.55 21.02 3.50
CA ILE A 280 15.72 21.49 4.62
C ILE A 280 15.98 20.66 5.87
N LEU A 281 15.90 19.33 5.77
CA LEU A 281 16.11 18.41 6.89
C LEU A 281 17.50 18.59 7.53
N SER A 282 18.53 18.73 6.68
CA SER A 282 19.91 18.98 7.11
C SER A 282 20.04 20.33 7.83
N ALA A 283 19.42 21.39 7.31
CA ALA A 283 19.47 22.73 7.89
C ALA A 283 18.85 22.79 9.29
N VAL A 284 17.78 22.03 9.53
CA VAL A 284 17.06 22.01 10.82
C VAL A 284 17.41 20.81 11.71
N GLY A 285 18.35 19.96 11.28
CA GLY A 285 18.90 18.88 12.09
C GLY A 285 18.05 17.60 12.21
N TYR A 286 17.12 17.36 11.28
CA TYR A 286 16.29 16.14 11.26
C TYR A 286 16.82 15.11 10.27
N ARG A 287 16.64 13.82 10.59
CA ARG A 287 17.10 12.70 9.75
C ARG A 287 16.09 12.27 8.70
N ASP A 288 14.81 12.47 9.01
CA ASP A 288 13.69 12.03 8.19
C ASP A 288 12.53 13.02 8.30
N ILE A 289 11.58 12.86 7.36
CA ILE A 289 10.38 13.69 7.25
C ILE A 289 9.44 13.51 8.44
N THR A 290 9.41 12.33 9.06
CA THR A 290 8.52 12.03 10.19
C THR A 290 8.87 12.90 11.39
N GLY A 291 10.14 12.86 11.82
CA GLY A 291 10.61 13.70 12.91
C GLY A 291 10.50 15.19 12.61
N TYR A 292 10.78 15.60 11.37
CA TYR A 292 10.61 16.99 10.95
C TYR A 292 9.15 17.45 11.06
N ASN A 293 8.20 16.66 10.55
CA ASN A 293 6.78 17.04 10.58
C ASN A 293 6.24 17.11 12.01
N GLU A 294 6.66 16.20 12.89
CA GLU A 294 6.31 16.27 14.31
C GLU A 294 6.81 17.58 14.95
N ALA A 295 8.03 18.00 14.63
CA ALA A 295 8.62 19.23 15.14
C ALA A 295 7.94 20.48 14.59
N VAL A 296 7.57 20.49 13.30
CA VAL A 296 6.78 21.58 12.70
C VAL A 296 5.46 21.74 13.44
N VAL A 297 4.73 20.64 13.67
CA VAL A 297 3.43 20.68 14.37
C VAL A 297 3.57 21.16 15.82
N LYS A 298 4.67 20.81 16.49
CA LYS A 298 4.96 21.28 17.86
C LYS A 298 5.54 22.71 17.90
N GLY A 299 5.91 23.29 16.77
CA GLY A 299 6.60 24.58 16.71
C GLY A 299 8.02 24.54 17.27
N GLU A 300 8.70 23.40 17.17
CA GLU A 300 10.04 23.15 17.73
C GLU A 300 11.18 23.46 16.74
N ILE A 301 10.87 24.00 15.56
CA ILE A 301 11.87 24.35 14.55
C ILE A 301 12.14 25.85 14.62
N ASP A 302 13.37 26.19 15.00
CA ASP A 302 13.84 27.57 15.01
C ASP A 302 13.86 28.15 13.58
N PRO A 303 13.40 29.40 13.38
CA PRO A 303 13.48 30.05 12.08
C PRO A 303 14.95 30.31 11.68
N PRO A 304 15.25 30.42 10.38
CA PRO A 304 16.57 30.85 9.92
C PRO A 304 16.97 32.21 10.52
N PRO A 305 18.28 32.47 10.75
CA PRO A 305 18.73 33.76 11.26
C PRO A 305 18.25 34.93 10.40
N GLY A 306 17.55 35.89 11.02
CA GLY A 306 17.02 37.08 10.34
C GLY A 306 15.56 36.97 9.88
N ILE A 307 14.87 35.86 10.15
CA ILE A 307 13.43 35.71 9.96
C ILE A 307 12.72 35.82 11.33
N ASP A 308 11.57 36.48 11.35
CA ASP A 308 10.72 36.57 12.55
C ASP A 308 10.24 35.17 12.96
N PRO A 309 10.27 34.78 14.25
CA PRO A 309 9.71 33.52 14.72
C PRO A 309 8.27 33.22 14.24
N ASP A 310 7.45 34.25 14.02
CA ASP A 310 6.09 34.09 13.51
C ASP A 310 6.02 33.82 11.98
N ASP A 311 7.12 34.01 11.25
CA ASP A 311 7.23 33.87 9.79
C ASP A 311 8.16 32.70 9.38
N THR A 312 8.20 31.62 10.18
CA THR A 312 9.04 30.46 9.85
C THR A 312 8.67 29.88 8.47
N PRO A 313 9.64 29.68 7.55
CA PRO A 313 9.38 29.14 6.22
C PRO A 313 9.16 27.61 6.22
N TYR A 314 9.25 26.98 7.39
CA TYR A 314 9.21 25.53 7.55
C TYR A 314 7.77 25.05 7.72
N GLU A 315 7.20 24.58 6.61
CA GLU A 315 5.85 24.01 6.57
C GLU A 315 5.89 22.49 6.66
N HIS A 316 4.74 21.89 7.01
CA HIS A 316 4.54 20.45 7.01
C HIS A 316 4.76 19.89 5.59
N MET A 317 5.57 18.85 5.48
CA MET A 317 5.86 18.21 4.20
C MET A 317 4.96 16.98 4.00
N PRO A 318 4.07 16.95 3.00
CA PRO A 318 3.30 15.75 2.69
C PRO A 318 4.22 14.63 2.18
N TYR A 319 3.89 13.38 2.48
CA TYR A 319 4.47 12.25 1.76
C TYR A 319 4.07 12.31 0.30
N ILE A 320 4.98 11.95 -0.61
CA ILE A 320 4.70 11.90 -2.04
C ILE A 320 4.74 10.44 -2.49
N VAL A 321 3.62 9.93 -3.00
CA VAL A 321 3.52 8.60 -3.58
C VAL A 321 3.44 8.72 -5.10
N VAL A 322 4.45 8.19 -5.78
CA VAL A 322 4.48 8.11 -7.24
C VAL A 322 4.03 6.72 -7.65
N VAL A 323 2.92 6.63 -8.40
CA VAL A 323 2.39 5.36 -8.90
C VAL A 323 2.53 5.31 -10.41
N VAL A 324 3.19 4.26 -10.91
CA VAL A 324 3.36 3.99 -12.33
C VAL A 324 2.65 2.69 -12.65
N ASP A 325 1.56 2.75 -13.42
CA ASP A 325 0.78 1.55 -13.75
C ASP A 325 1.55 0.59 -14.67
N GLU A 326 2.26 1.13 -15.66
CA GLU A 326 3.02 0.32 -16.63
C GLU A 326 4.42 0.89 -16.86
N LEU A 327 5.44 0.06 -16.60
CA LEU A 327 6.84 0.30 -16.91
C LEU A 327 7.20 -0.50 -18.16
N ASN A 328 6.87 0.03 -19.34
CA ASN A 328 7.27 -0.54 -20.63
C ASN A 328 8.41 0.23 -21.26
#